data_AF-A0A7S1SKM5-F1
#
_entry.id   AF-A0A7S1SKM5-F1
#
_cell.length_a   1.000
_cell.length_b   1.000
_cell.length_c   1.000
_cell.angle_alpha   90.00
_cell.angle_beta   90.00
_cell.angle_gamma   90.00
#
_symmetry.space_group_name_H-M   'P 1'
#
loop_
_entity.id
_entity.type
_entity.pdbx_description
1 polymer ?
#
loop_
_entity_poly.entity_id
_entity_poly.type
_entity_poly.pdbx_seq_one_letter_code
_entity_poly.pdbx_strand_id
1 'polypeptide(L)'
;AKKMAKKLIAGKARVGMQRKGFQERPTRLSEALDAMSISVSLKRQNCLVSVGLSCRESGASFSLSTYHMPCAFRNEPVMMVHSALALQRAAELASGRPYLVAGDFNVAPSSPIYALITGASPR
;
A
#
# COMPACT_ATOMS: atom_id res chain seq x y z
N ALA A 1 51.16 -54.13 -6.49
CA ALA A 1 51.00 -52.94 -5.61
C ALA A 1 49.58 -52.92 -5.05
N LYS A 2 49.44 -52.52 -3.79
CA LYS A 2 48.28 -52.68 -2.91
C LYS A 2 47.08 -51.77 -3.28
N LYS A 3 45.87 -52.32 -3.04
CA LYS A 3 44.57 -51.68 -2.66
C LYS A 3 43.79 -50.94 -3.76
N MET A 4 42.62 -51.43 -4.19
CA MET A 4 41.31 -51.54 -3.51
C MET A 4 40.49 -50.24 -3.47
N ALA A 5 39.50 -50.20 -4.37
CA ALA A 5 38.14 -49.65 -4.27
C ALA A 5 37.77 -48.69 -3.13
N LYS A 6 37.15 -47.54 -3.48
CA LYS A 6 35.91 -47.06 -2.82
C LYS A 6 35.19 -45.95 -3.59
N LYS A 7 33.94 -46.28 -3.97
CA LYS A 7 32.73 -45.44 -4.01
C LYS A 7 32.65 -44.26 -4.99
N LEU A 8 32.13 -44.61 -6.17
CA LEU A 8 31.16 -43.82 -6.93
C LEU A 8 29.85 -43.64 -6.12
N ILE A 9 29.13 -42.53 -6.39
CA ILE A 9 27.73 -42.21 -6.02
C ILE A 9 27.53 -41.57 -4.64
N ALA A 10 27.41 -40.22 -4.62
CA ALA A 10 26.27 -39.48 -4.07
C ALA A 10 26.63 -37.98 -3.97
N GLY A 11 26.00 -37.15 -4.81
CA GLY A 11 26.16 -35.70 -4.73
C GLY A 11 25.13 -34.98 -5.59
N LYS A 12 23.85 -35.05 -5.21
CA LYS A 12 22.81 -34.15 -5.73
C LYS A 12 23.22 -32.71 -5.41
N ALA A 13 23.75 -31.98 -6.38
CA ALA A 13 23.85 -30.53 -6.30
C ALA A 13 22.42 -29.95 -6.39
N ARG A 14 21.81 -29.69 -5.23
CA ARG A 14 20.63 -28.83 -5.13
C ARG A 14 21.07 -27.41 -5.51
N VAL A 15 20.57 -26.90 -6.62
CA VAL A 15 20.59 -25.47 -6.94
C VAL A 15 19.71 -24.76 -5.92
N GLY A 16 20.32 -24.36 -4.81
CA GLY A 16 19.72 -23.49 -3.82
C GLY A 16 19.77 -22.05 -4.31
N MET A 17 18.71 -21.63 -4.99
CA MET A 17 18.45 -20.23 -5.28
C MET A 17 18.19 -19.50 -3.95
N GLN A 18 19.16 -18.74 -3.46
CA GLN A 18 18.92 -17.70 -2.46
C GLN A 18 19.26 -16.34 -3.06
N ARG A 19 18.26 -15.71 -3.69
CA ARG A 19 18.22 -14.25 -3.76
C ARG A 19 17.63 -13.74 -2.45
N LYS A 20 18.45 -13.67 -1.39
CA LYS A 20 18.15 -12.76 -0.28
C LYS A 20 18.54 -11.37 -0.79
N GLY A 21 17.55 -10.62 -1.25
CA GLY A 21 17.73 -9.18 -1.43
C GLY A 21 18.19 -8.61 -0.09
N PHE A 22 19.38 -8.02 -0.09
CA PHE A 22 19.86 -7.24 1.03
C PHE A 22 18.95 -6.01 1.12
N GLN A 23 17.96 -6.05 2.00
CA GLN A 23 17.27 -4.82 2.39
C GLN A 23 18.28 -4.02 3.19
N GLU A 24 18.78 -2.95 2.59
CA GLU A 24 19.65 -1.98 3.27
C GLU A 24 18.95 -1.53 4.55
N ARG A 25 19.64 -1.65 5.68
CA ARG A 25 19.10 -1.17 6.95
C ARG A 25 19.03 0.35 6.88
N PRO A 26 17.89 0.96 7.25
CA PRO A 26 17.76 2.40 7.28
C PRO A 26 18.89 3.00 8.14
N THR A 27 19.59 3.98 7.59
CA THR A 27 20.77 4.60 8.22
C THR A 27 20.36 5.72 9.17
N ARG A 28 19.12 6.22 9.03
CA ARG A 28 18.53 7.26 9.87
C ARG A 28 17.27 6.74 10.56
N LEU A 29 17.02 7.27 11.76
CA LEU A 29 15.84 6.95 12.55
C LEU A 29 14.53 7.25 11.79
N SER A 30 14.51 8.33 11.00
CA SER A 30 13.36 8.69 10.15
C SER A 30 13.07 7.60 9.10
N GLU A 31 14.10 7.13 8.40
CA GLU A 31 13.97 6.05 7.40
C GLU A 31 13.48 4.74 8.04
N ALA A 32 13.90 4.47 9.29
CA ALA A 32 13.44 3.31 10.05
C ALA A 32 11.98 3.42 10.47
N LEU A 33 11.54 4.62 10.88
CA LEU A 33 10.14 4.92 11.22
C LEU A 33 9.24 4.85 9.96
N ASP A 34 9.72 5.32 8.82
CA ASP A 34 9.01 5.24 7.54
C ASP A 34 8.87 3.80 7.07
N ALA A 35 9.97 3.02 7.08
CA ALA A 35 9.95 1.60 6.75
C ALA A 35 9.04 0.79 7.68
N MET A 36 9.01 1.13 8.98
CA MET A 36 8.09 0.53 9.94
C MET A 36 6.64 0.88 9.61
N SER A 37 6.35 2.13 9.26
CA SER A 37 5.00 2.59 8.92
C SER A 37 4.47 1.94 7.65
N ILE A 38 5.31 1.77 6.62
CA ILE A 38 4.99 0.99 5.41
C ILE A 38 4.71 -0.46 5.78
N SER A 39 5.58 -1.08 6.60
CA SER A 39 5.42 -2.48 7.02
C SER A 39 4.14 -2.71 7.82
N VAL A 40 3.73 -1.74 8.65
CA VAL A 40 2.47 -1.78 9.38
C VAL A 40 1.28 -1.62 8.43
N SER A 41 1.37 -0.71 7.46
CA SER A 41 0.33 -0.47 6.46
C SER A 41 0.06 -1.72 5.62
N LEU A 42 1.11 -2.42 5.18
CA LEU A 42 1.01 -3.65 4.38
C LEU A 42 0.29 -4.80 5.10
N LYS A 43 0.27 -4.81 6.43
CA LYS A 43 -0.43 -5.84 7.23
C LYS A 43 -1.92 -5.56 7.40
N ARG A 44 -2.38 -4.38 6.99
CA ARG A 44 -3.79 -3.99 7.07
C ARG A 44 -4.57 -4.56 5.88
N GLN A 45 -5.81 -4.96 6.13
CA GLN A 45 -6.71 -5.55 5.14
C GLN A 45 -7.83 -4.58 4.74
N ASN A 46 -7.57 -3.29 4.83
CA ASN A 46 -8.53 -2.26 4.43
C ASN A 46 -8.75 -2.32 2.91
N CYS A 47 -10.01 -2.20 2.50
CA CYS A 47 -10.42 -2.30 1.10
C CYS A 47 -11.05 -0.99 0.65
N LEU A 48 -10.70 -0.55 -0.56
CA LEU A 48 -11.42 0.50 -1.27
C LEU A 48 -12.48 -0.16 -2.14
N VAL A 49 -13.73 0.26 -1.98
CA VAL A 49 -14.84 -0.18 -2.83
C VAL A 49 -15.20 0.95 -3.77
N SER A 50 -15.21 0.68 -5.07
CA SER A 50 -15.57 1.67 -6.10
C SER A 50 -16.68 1.16 -7.00
N VAL A 51 -17.59 2.05 -7.37
CA VAL A 51 -18.69 1.79 -8.31
C VAL A 51 -18.74 2.88 -9.37
N GLY A 52 -18.97 2.47 -10.62
CA GLY A 52 -19.29 3.40 -11.71
C GLY A 52 -20.80 3.57 -11.82
N LEU A 53 -21.27 4.81 -11.84
CA LEU A 53 -22.69 5.14 -11.91
C LEU A 53 -22.95 6.00 -13.15
N SER A 54 -24.09 5.78 -13.79
CA SER A 54 -24.58 6.56 -14.92
C SER A 54 -26.02 6.99 -14.67
N CYS A 55 -26.29 8.29 -14.78
CA CYS A 55 -27.63 8.84 -14.72
C CYS A 55 -28.40 8.47 -15.99
N ARG A 56 -29.59 7.88 -15.83
CA ARG A 56 -30.42 7.46 -16.97
C ARG A 56 -31.01 8.62 -17.76
N GLU A 57 -31.29 9.74 -17.08
CA GLU A 57 -31.92 10.91 -17.68
C GLU A 57 -30.90 11.80 -18.39
N SER A 58 -29.81 12.17 -17.71
CA SER A 58 -28.81 13.09 -18.26
C SER A 58 -27.67 12.40 -19.02
N GLY A 59 -27.54 11.07 -18.90
CA GLY A 59 -26.40 10.33 -19.44
C GLY A 59 -25.06 10.59 -18.73
N ALA A 60 -25.03 11.48 -17.73
CA ALA A 60 -23.81 11.79 -16.98
C ALA A 60 -23.31 10.55 -16.23
N SER A 61 -21.98 10.34 -16.22
CA SER A 61 -21.36 9.23 -15.50
C SER A 61 -20.28 9.71 -14.55
N PHE A 62 -20.16 9.03 -13.42
CA PHE A 62 -19.16 9.31 -12.40
C PHE A 62 -18.74 8.03 -11.66
N SER A 63 -17.64 8.11 -10.92
CA SER A 63 -17.15 7.05 -10.03
C SER A 63 -17.38 7.43 -8.58
N LEU A 64 -17.92 6.53 -7.76
CA LEU A 64 -18.02 6.70 -6.32
C LEU A 64 -17.13 5.66 -5.66
N SER A 65 -16.18 6.10 -4.85
CA SER A 65 -15.32 5.23 -4.04
C SER A 65 -15.56 5.47 -2.56
N THR A 66 -15.57 4.40 -1.76
CA THR A 66 -15.64 4.49 -0.31
C THR A 66 -14.49 3.74 0.35
N TYR A 67 -13.92 4.34 1.40
CA TYR A 67 -12.84 3.77 2.18
C TYR A 67 -13.13 3.85 3.68
N HIS A 68 -12.85 2.78 4.42
CA HIS A 68 -12.84 2.82 5.88
C HIS A 68 -11.39 2.72 6.35
N MET A 69 -10.94 3.74 7.06
CA MET A 69 -9.56 3.86 7.49
C MET A 69 -9.18 2.81 8.54
N PRO A 70 -7.92 2.31 8.59
CA PRO A 70 -7.50 1.48 9.71
C PRO A 70 -7.64 2.23 11.04
N CYS A 71 -7.99 1.51 12.11
CA CYS A 71 -7.99 2.04 13.48
C CYS A 71 -6.55 2.21 14.01
N ALA A 72 -5.76 3.05 13.33
CA ALA A 72 -4.36 3.34 13.59
C ALA A 72 -4.14 4.85 13.81
N PHE A 73 -5.12 5.54 14.40
CA PHE A 73 -5.13 7.00 14.61
C PHE A 73 -3.94 7.53 15.43
N ARG A 74 -3.24 6.69 16.20
CA ARG A 74 -1.98 7.05 16.89
C ARG A 74 -0.73 6.90 16.04
N ASN A 75 -0.86 6.40 14.81
CA ASN A 75 0.21 6.21 13.85
C ASN A 75 -0.14 6.96 12.58
N GLU A 76 0.06 8.28 12.62
CA GLU A 76 -0.24 9.20 11.54
C GLU A 76 0.44 8.82 10.21
N PRO A 77 1.70 8.34 10.16
CA PRO A 77 2.31 7.85 8.92
C PRO A 77 1.54 6.70 8.25
N VAL A 78 1.03 5.73 9.01
CA VAL A 78 0.16 4.67 8.45
C VAL A 78 -1.10 5.29 7.86
N MET A 79 -1.69 6.24 8.58
CA MET A 79 -2.89 6.93 8.13
C MET A 79 -2.64 7.73 6.84
N MET A 80 -1.46 8.34 6.70
CA MET A 80 -1.05 9.08 5.51
C MET A 80 -0.86 8.16 4.30
N VAL A 81 -0.15 7.04 4.46
CA VAL A 81 0.06 6.04 3.39
C VAL A 81 -1.27 5.53 2.86
N HIS A 82 -2.17 5.12 3.76
CA HIS A 82 -3.48 4.60 3.39
C HIS A 82 -4.36 5.66 2.70
N SER A 83 -4.33 6.92 3.16
CA SER A 83 -5.09 8.01 2.53
C SER A 83 -4.57 8.32 1.12
N ALA A 84 -3.25 8.46 0.96
CA ALA A 84 -2.64 8.72 -0.34
C ALA A 84 -2.96 7.62 -1.37
N LEU A 85 -2.81 6.34 -0.97
CA LEU A 85 -3.07 5.21 -1.85
C LEU A 85 -4.57 5.05 -2.17
N ALA A 86 -5.46 5.30 -1.21
CA ALA A 86 -6.90 5.25 -1.45
C ALA A 86 -7.34 6.32 -2.47
N LEU A 87 -6.84 7.55 -2.34
CA LEU A 87 -7.14 8.65 -3.27
C LEU A 87 -6.56 8.38 -4.66
N GLN A 88 -5.29 7.97 -4.73
CA GLN A 88 -4.65 7.61 -5.99
C GLN A 88 -5.44 6.50 -6.70
N ARG A 89 -5.82 5.45 -5.96
CA ARG A 89 -6.56 4.32 -6.53
C ARG A 89 -7.97 4.71 -6.98
N ALA A 90 -8.66 5.57 -6.23
CA ALA A 90 -9.97 6.08 -6.63
C ALA A 90 -9.89 6.87 -7.95
N ALA A 91 -8.87 7.71 -8.11
CA ALA A 91 -8.63 8.47 -9.33
C ALA A 91 -8.32 7.56 -10.54
N GLU A 92 -7.50 6.53 -10.35
CA GLU A 92 -7.23 5.52 -11.39
C GLU A 92 -8.51 4.78 -11.83
N LEU A 93 -9.31 4.32 -10.87
CA LEU A 93 -10.57 3.61 -11.12
C LEU A 93 -11.65 4.50 -11.76
N ALA A 94 -11.58 5.81 -11.53
CA ALA A 94 -12.43 6.77 -12.23
C ALA A 94 -12.10 6.84 -13.73
N SER A 95 -10.84 6.60 -14.10
CA SER A 95 -10.37 6.57 -15.49
C SER A 95 -10.75 7.84 -16.26
N GLY A 96 -10.50 9.01 -15.65
CA GLY A 96 -10.77 10.33 -16.23
C GLY A 96 -12.21 10.83 -16.09
N ARG A 97 -13.15 10.01 -15.59
CA ARG A 97 -14.50 10.46 -15.25
C ARG A 97 -14.50 11.30 -13.97
N PRO A 98 -15.49 12.19 -13.77
CA PRO A 98 -15.73 12.79 -12.46
C PRO A 98 -15.82 11.71 -11.38
N TYR A 99 -15.26 11.97 -10.19
CA TYR A 99 -15.29 11.00 -9.11
C TYR A 99 -15.47 11.63 -7.74
N LEU A 100 -16.03 10.84 -6.85
CA LEU A 100 -16.24 11.14 -5.44
C LEU A 100 -15.49 10.11 -4.61
N VAL A 101 -14.90 10.58 -3.51
CA VAL A 101 -14.35 9.73 -2.46
C VAL A 101 -15.10 10.05 -1.18
N ALA A 102 -15.67 9.01 -0.58
CA ALA A 102 -16.39 9.07 0.68
C ALA A 102 -15.78 8.09 1.68
N GLY A 103 -16.20 8.19 2.94
CA GLY A 103 -15.86 7.21 3.96
C GLY A 103 -15.52 7.80 5.31
N ASP A 104 -15.18 6.92 6.24
CA ASP A 104 -14.65 7.29 7.55
C ASP A 104 -13.12 7.25 7.49
N PHE A 105 -12.52 8.44 7.43
CA PHE A 105 -11.07 8.62 7.38
C PHE A 105 -10.43 8.70 8.76
N ASN A 106 -11.20 8.80 9.86
CA ASN A 106 -10.67 8.95 11.22
C ASN A 106 -9.63 10.10 11.36
N VAL A 107 -9.84 11.22 10.65
CA VAL A 107 -8.94 12.40 10.69
C VAL A 107 -9.70 13.66 11.05
N ALA A 108 -9.06 14.53 11.83
CA ALA A 108 -9.59 15.85 12.14
C ALA A 108 -9.42 16.80 10.93
N PRO A 109 -10.32 17.78 10.73
CA PRO A 109 -10.18 18.78 9.67
C PRO A 109 -8.88 19.61 9.73
N SER A 110 -8.28 19.75 10.91
CA SER A 110 -7.01 20.45 11.12
C SER A 110 -5.76 19.62 10.81
N SER A 111 -5.92 18.34 10.47
CA SER A 111 -4.79 17.44 10.21
C SER A 111 -4.17 17.65 8.82
N PRO A 112 -2.86 17.43 8.64
CA PRO A 112 -2.24 17.47 7.32
C PRO A 112 -2.78 16.37 6.38
N ILE A 113 -3.30 15.26 6.93
CA ILE A 113 -3.96 14.22 6.14
C ILE A 113 -5.28 14.75 5.54
N TYR A 114 -6.04 15.57 6.27
CA TYR A 114 -7.25 16.19 5.72
C TYR A 114 -6.92 17.17 4.59
N ALA A 115 -5.84 17.94 4.72
CA ALA A 115 -5.31 18.79 3.65
C ALA A 115 -4.94 17.97 2.39
N LEU A 116 -4.29 16.82 2.57
CA LEU A 116 -4.01 15.87 1.48
C LEU A 116 -5.30 15.37 0.81
N ILE A 117 -6.31 14.97 1.58
CA ILE A 117 -7.58 14.44 1.06
C ILE A 117 -8.37 15.48 0.27
N THR A 118 -8.43 16.70 0.79
CA THR A 118 -9.25 17.76 0.21
C THR A 118 -8.53 18.59 -0.85
N GLY A 119 -7.23 18.36 -1.06
CA GLY A 119 -6.39 19.22 -1.89
C GLY A 119 -6.20 20.62 -1.30
N ALA A 120 -6.65 20.86 -0.06
CA ALA A 120 -6.42 22.09 0.66
C ALA A 120 -4.99 22.11 1.20
N SER A 121 -4.00 22.24 0.32
CA SER A 121 -2.63 22.53 0.77
C SER A 121 -2.67 23.81 1.60
N PRO A 122 -2.07 23.86 2.81
CA PRO A 122 -1.73 25.13 3.42
C PRO A 122 -0.85 25.88 2.42
N ARG A 123 -1.32 27.04 1.97
CA ARG A 123 -0.55 27.94 1.11
C ARG A 123 0.44 28.74 1.94
#